data_AF-A0A2E1JDC4-F1
#
_entry.id   AF-A0A2E1JDC4-F1
#
_cell.length_a   1.000
_cell.length_b   1.000
_cell.length_c   1.000
_cell.angle_alpha   90.00
_cell.angle_beta   90.00
_cell.angle_gamma   90.00
#
_symmetry.space_group_name_H-M   'P 1'
#
loop_
_entity.id
_entity.type
_entity.pdbx_description
1 polymer ?
#
loop_
_entity_poly.entity_id
_entity_poly.type
_entity_poly.pdbx_seq_one_letter_code
_entity_poly.pdbx_strand_id
1 'polypeptide(L)'
;MPFIGEYDIWCTLATGGTGSCGNHHSTWGIDFELPFNHPVYSAGAGTVKQAFEGCGPATGSGYCNGGAGNWISVDHGDHWARYIHLAYVNATLNVGDWVEIGDLIGYAGCSGCTYTGTHLHYDETLPQSLPVSRIYFGKIFACHGTTKVTYPDHLGTTNWQEVPYGTPLRNDGYACADSSAPFDPSQPDSNQIDQNTPGFMPAGWIGAESGDRFGSVTDTGDFDGDGRMDLLVGAP
;
A
#
# COMPACT_ATOMS: atom_id res chain seq x y z
N MET A 1 -2.77 7.39 -1.63
CA MET A 1 -4.13 6.98 -2.01
C MET A 1 -4.04 5.52 -2.41
N PRO A 2 -4.91 4.61 -1.97
CA PRO A 2 -4.76 3.18 -2.22
C PRO A 2 -5.45 2.68 -3.52
N PHE A 3 -5.78 3.57 -4.46
CA PHE A 3 -6.46 3.25 -5.72
C PHE A 3 -6.09 4.27 -6.82
N ILE A 4 -6.37 3.92 -8.07
CA ILE A 4 -6.28 4.81 -9.24
C ILE A 4 -7.69 4.97 -9.82
N GLY A 5 -8.09 6.20 -10.10
CA GLY A 5 -9.44 6.57 -10.55
C GLY A 5 -10.09 7.60 -9.64
N GLU A 6 -11.40 7.79 -9.83
CA GLU A 6 -12.24 8.67 -9.03
C GLU A 6 -13.34 7.84 -8.37
N TYR A 7 -13.36 7.81 -7.05
CA TYR A 7 -14.26 6.99 -6.26
C TYR A 7 -14.72 7.72 -5.01
N ASP A 8 -15.94 7.41 -4.58
CA ASP A 8 -16.57 8.07 -3.46
C ASP A 8 -16.01 7.56 -2.13
N ILE A 9 -15.79 8.51 -1.21
CA ILE A 9 -15.60 8.18 0.20
C ILE A 9 -16.95 7.76 0.80
N TRP A 10 -16.93 6.68 1.57
CA TRP A 10 -18.06 6.26 2.38
C TRP A 10 -17.88 6.76 3.81
N CYS A 11 -17.60 5.87 4.76
CA CYS A 11 -17.61 6.19 6.18
C CYS A 11 -16.19 6.38 6.73
N THR A 12 -15.97 7.46 7.47
CA THR A 12 -14.77 7.68 8.29
C THR A 12 -15.11 7.52 9.78
N LEU A 13 -14.15 7.77 10.70
CA LEU A 13 -14.44 7.80 12.15
C LEU A 13 -15.65 8.70 12.42
N ALA A 14 -16.74 8.08 12.86
CA ALA A 14 -17.95 8.75 13.31
C ALA A 14 -18.33 9.99 12.47
N THR A 15 -18.38 9.87 11.13
CA THR A 15 -18.86 10.96 10.26
C THR A 15 -20.27 11.37 10.71
N GLY A 16 -20.37 12.48 11.44
CA GLY A 16 -21.59 13.25 11.72
C GLY A 16 -22.76 12.57 12.44
N GLY A 17 -22.69 11.30 12.85
CA GLY A 17 -23.75 10.63 13.63
C GLY A 17 -25.14 10.59 12.98
N THR A 18 -25.26 10.89 11.69
CA THR A 18 -26.52 10.91 10.93
C THR A 18 -26.32 10.31 9.53
N GLY A 19 -27.26 9.47 9.09
CA GLY A 19 -27.19 8.76 7.79
C GLY A 19 -26.52 7.38 7.84
N SER A 20 -26.11 6.86 6.67
CA SER A 20 -25.56 5.50 6.48
C SER A 20 -24.28 5.20 7.27
N CYS A 21 -23.58 6.22 7.78
CA CYS A 21 -22.34 6.08 8.55
C CYS A 21 -22.50 6.17 10.08
N GLY A 22 -23.72 6.30 10.58
CA GLY A 22 -23.98 6.39 12.02
C GLY A 22 -23.45 5.18 12.79
N ASN A 23 -22.37 5.37 13.57
CA ASN A 23 -21.65 4.35 14.34
C ASN A 23 -20.97 3.24 13.50
N HIS A 24 -20.72 3.45 12.20
CA HIS A 24 -20.03 2.47 11.35
C HIS A 24 -18.60 2.21 11.84
N HIS A 25 -17.86 3.29 12.14
CA HIS A 25 -16.52 3.24 12.70
C HIS A 25 -16.49 3.82 14.11
N SER A 26 -16.19 2.98 15.10
CA SER A 26 -15.95 3.38 16.50
C SER A 26 -14.50 3.84 16.77
N THR A 27 -13.63 3.73 15.77
CA THR A 27 -12.20 4.05 15.78
C THR A 27 -11.77 4.57 14.41
N TRP A 28 -10.56 5.12 14.27
CA TRP A 28 -10.09 5.64 12.99
C TRP A 28 -10.03 4.56 11.91
N GLY A 29 -10.57 4.92 10.75
CA GLY A 29 -10.66 4.13 9.53
C GLY A 29 -11.44 4.93 8.48
N ILE A 30 -11.33 4.53 7.23
CA ILE A 30 -11.97 5.17 6.08
C ILE A 30 -12.37 4.10 5.07
N ASP A 31 -13.60 4.18 4.59
CA ASP A 31 -14.11 3.32 3.53
C ASP A 31 -14.11 4.06 2.18
N PHE A 32 -13.67 3.37 1.14
CA PHE A 32 -13.71 3.83 -0.25
C PHE A 32 -14.62 2.93 -1.08
N GLU A 33 -15.54 3.53 -1.85
CA GLU A 33 -16.41 2.82 -2.78
C GLU A 33 -15.63 2.29 -3.98
N LEU A 34 -15.03 1.12 -3.82
CA LEU A 34 -14.30 0.45 -4.89
C LEU A 34 -15.13 -0.71 -5.45
N PRO A 35 -15.24 -0.85 -6.79
CA PRO A 35 -15.94 -1.98 -7.38
C PRO A 35 -15.22 -3.29 -7.09
N PHE A 36 -15.96 -4.41 -7.16
CA PHE A 36 -15.38 -5.72 -6.96
C PHE A 36 -14.21 -5.96 -7.91
N ASN A 37 -13.12 -6.50 -7.37
CA ASN A 37 -11.89 -6.78 -8.08
C ASN A 37 -11.15 -5.52 -8.60
N HIS A 38 -11.46 -4.34 -8.06
CA HIS A 38 -10.68 -3.14 -8.36
C HIS A 38 -9.27 -3.24 -7.76
N PRO A 39 -8.20 -2.92 -8.52
CA PRO A 39 -6.84 -2.94 -7.99
C PRO A 39 -6.66 -2.01 -6.77
N VAL A 40 -6.07 -2.54 -5.71
CA VAL A 40 -5.71 -1.79 -4.50
C VAL A 40 -4.19 -1.74 -4.41
N TYR A 41 -3.65 -0.55 -4.16
CA TYR A 41 -2.23 -0.30 -4.14
C TYR A 41 -1.75 0.19 -2.77
N SER A 42 -0.47 0.00 -2.49
CA SER A 42 0.12 0.50 -1.25
C SER A 42 0.07 2.03 -1.21
N ALA A 43 -0.44 2.58 -0.11
CA ALA A 43 -0.55 4.02 0.11
C ALA A 43 0.81 4.68 0.46
N GLY A 44 1.82 3.88 0.84
CA GLY A 44 3.17 4.30 1.17
C GLY A 44 4.18 3.15 1.03
N ALA A 45 5.47 3.46 1.05
CA ALA A 45 6.52 2.45 1.00
C ALA A 45 6.69 1.77 2.37
N GLY A 46 7.01 0.48 2.39
CA GLY A 46 7.23 -0.25 3.64
C GLY A 46 7.30 -1.76 3.45
N THR A 47 7.33 -2.48 4.57
CA THR A 47 7.42 -3.94 4.57
C THR A 47 6.05 -4.59 4.77
N VAL A 48 5.66 -5.55 3.93
CA VAL A 48 4.46 -6.37 4.13
C VAL A 48 4.57 -7.09 5.47
N LYS A 49 3.65 -6.78 6.38
CA LYS A 49 3.74 -7.28 7.76
C LYS A 49 2.83 -8.46 8.04
N GLN A 50 1.63 -8.44 7.47
CA GLN A 50 0.64 -9.48 7.65
C GLN A 50 -0.13 -9.65 6.36
N ALA A 51 -0.47 -10.89 6.03
CA ALA A 51 -1.41 -11.24 4.98
C ALA A 51 -2.35 -12.30 5.52
N PHE A 52 -3.66 -12.04 5.46
CA PHE A 52 -4.70 -12.96 5.88
C PHE A 52 -5.64 -13.20 4.70
N GLU A 53 -5.76 -14.47 4.32
CA GLU A 53 -6.49 -14.92 3.15
C GLU A 53 -7.44 -16.08 3.49
N GLY A 54 -8.16 -16.60 2.48
CA GLY A 54 -9.03 -17.77 2.62
C GLY A 54 -10.50 -17.45 2.90
N CYS A 55 -10.87 -16.17 3.05
CA CYS A 55 -12.26 -15.74 3.06
C CYS A 55 -12.80 -15.65 1.62
N GLY A 56 -14.07 -15.98 1.42
CA GLY A 56 -14.73 -15.85 0.12
C GLY A 56 -14.75 -14.40 -0.37
N PRO A 57 -14.52 -14.11 -1.65
CA PRO A 57 -14.14 -12.77 -2.12
C PRO A 57 -15.31 -11.76 -2.17
N ALA A 58 -16.54 -12.22 -2.39
CA ALA A 58 -17.64 -11.37 -2.84
C ALA A 58 -18.82 -11.20 -1.85
N THR A 59 -19.03 -12.09 -0.86
CA THR A 59 -20.20 -11.97 0.03
C THR A 59 -20.13 -12.76 1.34
N GLY A 60 -20.77 -12.20 2.38
CA GLY A 60 -21.58 -12.94 3.36
C GLY A 60 -20.83 -13.56 4.53
N SER A 61 -19.52 -13.39 4.58
CA SER A 61 -18.67 -13.92 5.62
C SER A 61 -18.30 -12.82 6.63
N GLY A 62 -19.33 -12.13 7.15
CA GLY A 62 -19.21 -11.12 8.20
C GLY A 62 -18.48 -11.56 9.47
N TYR A 63 -18.16 -12.84 9.56
CA TYR A 63 -17.47 -13.49 10.67
C TYR A 63 -16.04 -13.93 10.31
N CYS A 64 -15.66 -14.02 9.04
CA CYS A 64 -14.31 -14.47 8.66
C CYS A 64 -13.29 -13.42 9.07
N ASN A 65 -12.24 -13.89 9.73
CA ASN A 65 -11.23 -13.06 10.38
C ASN A 65 -11.85 -11.96 11.25
N GLY A 66 -12.92 -12.29 11.99
CA GLY A 66 -13.61 -11.34 12.88
C GLY A 66 -14.34 -10.22 12.14
N GLY A 67 -14.70 -10.45 10.87
CA GLY A 67 -15.34 -9.46 10.00
C GLY A 67 -14.35 -8.65 9.16
N ALA A 68 -13.04 -8.80 9.34
CA ALA A 68 -12.08 -8.14 8.44
C ALA A 68 -12.09 -8.75 7.02
N GLY A 69 -12.40 -10.04 6.89
CA GLY A 69 -12.26 -10.74 5.60
C GLY A 69 -10.79 -10.99 5.26
N ASN A 70 -10.45 -10.95 3.98
CA ASN A 70 -9.06 -10.95 3.53
C ASN A 70 -8.46 -9.56 3.69
N TRP A 71 -7.21 -9.49 4.13
CA TRP A 71 -6.53 -8.22 4.31
C TRP A 71 -5.01 -8.40 4.31
N ILE A 72 -4.32 -7.30 3.99
CA ILE A 72 -2.87 -7.19 4.06
C ILE A 72 -2.51 -5.94 4.87
N SER A 73 -1.37 -5.96 5.55
CA SER A 73 -0.81 -4.78 6.21
C SER A 73 0.62 -4.51 5.77
N VAL A 74 0.97 -3.22 5.73
CA VAL A 74 2.30 -2.72 5.39
C VAL A 74 2.82 -1.92 6.58
N ASP A 75 4.01 -2.27 7.06
CA ASP A 75 4.75 -1.61 8.12
C ASP A 75 5.55 -0.44 7.52
N HIS A 76 5.16 0.78 7.85
CA HIS A 76 5.83 2.01 7.44
C HIS A 76 6.93 2.44 8.46
N GLY A 77 7.24 1.58 9.43
CA GLY A 77 8.29 1.78 10.44
C GLY A 77 7.74 2.29 11.79
N ASP A 78 6.91 3.32 11.77
CA ASP A 78 6.29 3.92 12.98
C ASP A 78 4.81 3.56 13.15
N HIS A 79 4.16 3.04 12.10
CA HIS A 79 2.79 2.55 12.09
C HIS A 79 2.60 1.50 10.98
N TRP A 80 1.51 0.74 11.06
CA TRP A 80 1.10 -0.20 10.02
C TRP A 80 -0.18 0.29 9.35
N ALA A 81 -0.18 0.39 8.01
CA ALA A 81 -1.38 0.57 7.21
C ALA A 81 -2.03 -0.78 6.92
N ARG A 82 -3.35 -0.86 6.98
CA ARG A 82 -4.13 -2.08 6.73
C ARG A 82 -5.14 -1.85 5.62
N TYR A 83 -5.25 -2.83 4.73
CA TYR A 83 -6.13 -2.83 3.57
C TYR A 83 -7.08 -4.02 3.70
N ILE A 84 -8.34 -3.75 4.03
CA ILE A 84 -9.29 -4.71 4.58
C ILE A 84 -10.48 -4.91 3.63
N HIS A 85 -11.16 -6.06 3.77
CA HIS A 85 -12.25 -6.55 2.90
C HIS A 85 -11.83 -6.92 1.49
N LEU A 86 -10.54 -7.18 1.26
CA LEU A 86 -10.03 -7.54 -0.06
C LEU A 86 -10.73 -8.80 -0.61
N ALA A 87 -10.97 -8.83 -1.91
CA ALA A 87 -11.35 -10.05 -2.60
C ALA A 87 -10.15 -11.02 -2.58
N TYR A 88 -8.98 -10.53 -2.96
CA TYR A 88 -7.73 -11.27 -3.00
C TYR A 88 -6.57 -10.37 -2.57
N VAL A 89 -5.62 -10.94 -1.84
CA VAL A 89 -4.28 -10.35 -1.68
C VAL A 89 -3.48 -10.68 -2.95
N ASN A 90 -2.53 -9.83 -3.33
CA ASN A 90 -1.67 -10.13 -4.46
C ASN A 90 -0.83 -11.38 -4.15
N ALA A 91 -1.04 -12.46 -4.93
CA ALA A 91 -0.43 -13.76 -4.70
C ALA A 91 1.10 -13.80 -4.89
N THR A 92 1.71 -12.72 -5.40
CA THR A 92 3.17 -12.61 -5.50
C THR A 92 3.80 -12.05 -4.24
N LEU A 93 3.02 -11.44 -3.33
CA LEU A 93 3.52 -10.84 -2.10
C LEU A 93 3.54 -11.84 -0.95
N ASN A 94 4.62 -11.78 -0.17
CA ASN A 94 4.82 -12.53 1.05
C ASN A 94 5.07 -11.57 2.22
N VAL A 95 4.81 -12.05 3.44
CA VAL A 95 5.20 -11.33 4.64
C VAL A 95 6.73 -11.19 4.68
N GLY A 96 7.20 -9.95 4.84
CA GLY A 96 8.61 -9.58 4.76
C GLY A 96 9.01 -8.90 3.47
N ASP A 97 8.18 -8.95 2.43
CA ASP A 97 8.47 -8.28 1.16
C ASP A 97 8.39 -6.76 1.31
N TRP A 98 9.24 -6.05 0.60
CA TRP A 98 9.15 -4.60 0.47
C TRP A 98 8.15 -4.22 -0.62
N VAL A 99 7.37 -3.17 -0.37
CA VAL A 99 6.49 -2.55 -1.36
C VAL A 99 6.73 -1.05 -1.39
N GLU A 100 6.68 -0.48 -2.58
CA GLU A 100 6.69 0.96 -2.81
C GLU A 100 5.28 1.54 -2.81
N ILE A 101 5.20 2.88 -2.70
CA ILE A 101 3.94 3.57 -2.97
C ILE A 101 3.46 3.25 -4.39
N GLY A 102 2.20 2.84 -4.50
CA GLY A 102 1.61 2.48 -5.79
C GLY A 102 1.86 1.05 -6.25
N ASP A 103 2.57 0.22 -5.48
CA ASP A 103 2.66 -1.21 -5.76
C ASP A 103 1.32 -1.91 -5.54
N LEU A 104 0.99 -2.87 -6.40
CA LEU A 104 -0.24 -3.65 -6.32
C LEU A 104 -0.19 -4.61 -5.12
N ILE A 105 -1.10 -4.42 -4.15
CA ILE A 105 -1.17 -5.24 -2.94
C ILE A 105 -2.36 -6.18 -2.89
N GLY A 106 -3.39 -5.93 -3.70
CA GLY A 106 -4.57 -6.79 -3.76
C GLY A 106 -5.70 -6.18 -4.57
N TYR A 107 -6.90 -6.69 -4.34
CA TYR A 107 -8.09 -6.30 -5.07
C TYR A 107 -9.27 -6.09 -4.12
N ALA A 108 -10.03 -5.02 -4.30
CA ALA A 108 -11.18 -4.68 -3.47
C ALA A 108 -12.27 -5.76 -3.54
N GLY A 109 -12.95 -5.99 -2.43
CA GLY A 109 -13.92 -7.07 -2.30
C GLY A 109 -14.96 -6.81 -1.22
N CYS A 110 -15.56 -7.90 -0.75
CA CYS A 110 -16.56 -7.88 0.31
C CYS A 110 -16.39 -9.12 1.21
N SER A 111 -15.14 -9.55 1.44
CA SER A 111 -14.83 -10.84 2.06
C SER A 111 -15.09 -10.91 3.56
N GLY A 112 -15.24 -9.75 4.21
CA GLY A 112 -15.63 -9.61 5.62
C GLY A 112 -16.81 -8.68 5.84
N CYS A 113 -17.35 -8.09 4.77
CA CYS A 113 -18.48 -7.17 4.87
C CYS A 113 -19.75 -7.93 5.29
N THR A 114 -20.64 -7.28 6.03
CA THR A 114 -21.96 -7.84 6.41
C THR A 114 -23.10 -7.19 5.64
N TYR A 115 -23.10 -5.85 5.56
CA TYR A 115 -24.22 -5.08 5.01
C TYR A 115 -23.79 -4.01 4.01
N THR A 116 -22.49 -3.76 3.89
CA THR A 116 -21.91 -2.81 2.95
C THR A 116 -21.70 -3.48 1.60
N GLY A 117 -21.80 -2.71 0.52
CA GLY A 117 -21.40 -3.17 -0.81
C GLY A 117 -19.89 -3.44 -0.87
N THR A 118 -19.37 -3.83 -2.03
CA THR A 118 -17.91 -3.94 -2.21
C THR A 118 -17.25 -2.59 -1.95
N HIS A 119 -16.21 -2.60 -1.13
CA HIS A 119 -15.43 -1.42 -0.75
C HIS A 119 -14.05 -1.83 -0.25
N LEU A 120 -13.16 -0.84 -0.09
CA LEU A 120 -11.93 -0.99 0.66
C LEU A 120 -12.09 -0.28 2.00
N HIS A 121 -11.91 -1.01 3.10
CA HIS A 121 -11.67 -0.40 4.42
C HIS A 121 -10.16 -0.19 4.58
N TYR A 122 -9.76 1.04 4.89
CA TYR A 122 -8.38 1.40 5.20
C TYR A 122 -8.29 1.95 6.63
N ASP A 123 -7.32 1.47 7.40
CA ASP A 123 -6.97 2.10 8.67
C ASP A 123 -5.48 1.93 8.98
N GLU A 124 -5.00 2.70 9.96
CA GLU A 124 -3.63 2.62 10.44
C GLU A 124 -3.60 2.28 11.93
N THR A 125 -2.54 1.58 12.34
CA THR A 125 -2.35 1.13 13.72
C THR A 125 -0.92 1.33 14.17
N LEU A 126 -0.69 1.57 15.47
CA LEU A 126 0.68 1.51 16.00
C LEU A 126 1.26 0.09 15.85
N PRO A 127 2.60 -0.06 15.68
CA PRO A 127 3.27 -1.36 15.66
C PRO A 127 2.95 -2.11 16.96
N GLN A 128 2.48 -3.36 16.84
CA GLN A 128 1.66 -3.98 17.88
C GLN A 128 2.32 -4.14 19.26
N SER A 129 1.65 -3.59 20.28
CA SER A 129 1.34 -4.29 21.53
C SER A 129 -0.19 -4.38 21.65
N LEU A 130 -0.75 -5.58 21.86
CA LEU A 130 -2.20 -5.75 21.99
C LEU A 130 -2.74 -5.02 23.26
N PRO A 131 -3.95 -4.42 23.21
CA PRO A 131 -4.88 -4.39 22.08
C PRO A 131 -4.44 -3.45 20.94
N VAL A 132 -4.77 -3.82 19.69
CA VAL A 132 -4.46 -3.00 18.50
C VAL A 132 -5.10 -1.63 18.64
N SER A 133 -4.28 -0.58 18.67
CA SER A 133 -4.75 0.81 18.70
C SER A 133 -4.79 1.35 17.28
N ARG A 134 -5.99 1.59 16.76
CA ARG A 134 -6.19 2.30 15.48
C ARG A 134 -5.95 3.79 15.70
N ILE A 135 -5.11 4.37 14.86
CA ILE A 135 -4.65 5.74 14.98
C ILE A 135 -5.20 6.61 13.85
N TYR A 136 -5.10 7.92 14.03
CA TYR A 136 -5.39 8.86 12.96
C TYR A 136 -4.37 8.68 11.84
N PHE A 137 -4.85 8.31 10.64
CA PHE A 137 -4.02 8.01 9.47
C PHE A 137 -3.51 9.26 8.72
N GLY A 138 -3.71 10.45 9.30
CA GLY A 138 -3.20 11.67 8.70
C GLY A 138 -3.88 12.05 7.37
N LYS A 139 -3.11 12.68 6.49
CA LYS A 139 -3.56 13.14 5.17
C LYS A 139 -3.21 12.11 4.12
N ILE A 140 -4.11 11.92 3.16
CA ILE A 140 -3.88 10.99 2.05
C ILE A 140 -3.41 11.77 0.84
N PHE A 141 -2.25 11.38 0.33
CA PHE A 141 -1.68 11.94 -0.89
C PHE A 141 -2.29 11.30 -2.14
N ALA A 142 -2.49 12.09 -3.21
CA ALA A 142 -2.86 11.63 -4.55
C ALA A 142 -2.17 12.48 -5.64
N CYS A 143 -2.11 11.94 -6.85
CA CYS A 143 -1.66 12.63 -8.06
C CYS A 143 -2.83 13.12 -8.90
N HIS A 144 -2.80 14.40 -9.25
CA HIS A 144 -3.65 15.02 -10.25
C HIS A 144 -2.75 15.44 -11.41
N GLY A 145 -2.66 14.58 -12.44
CA GLY A 145 -1.58 14.58 -13.40
C GLY A 145 -0.22 14.44 -12.71
N THR A 146 0.66 15.41 -12.93
CA THR A 146 1.98 15.49 -12.26
C THR A 146 1.94 16.25 -10.94
N THR A 147 0.78 16.74 -10.51
CA THR A 147 0.65 17.58 -9.31
C THR A 147 0.29 16.74 -8.10
N LYS A 148 1.07 16.86 -7.04
CA LYS A 148 0.78 16.29 -5.73
C LYS A 148 -0.35 17.06 -5.05
N VAL A 149 -1.43 16.35 -4.70
CA VAL A 149 -2.53 16.88 -3.87
C VAL A 149 -2.65 16.08 -2.57
N THR A 150 -3.20 16.72 -1.54
CA THR A 150 -3.44 16.10 -0.23
C THR A 150 -4.90 16.21 0.15
N TYR A 151 -5.49 15.09 0.53
CA TYR A 151 -6.84 15.01 1.07
C TYR A 151 -6.77 14.92 2.61
N PRO A 152 -7.68 15.58 3.34
CA PRO A 152 -8.86 16.26 2.81
C PRO A 152 -8.64 17.74 2.44
N ASP A 153 -7.41 18.28 2.54
CA ASP A 153 -7.14 19.72 2.28
C ASP A 153 -7.66 20.19 0.92
N HIS A 154 -7.52 19.36 -0.11
CA HIS A 154 -8.01 19.65 -1.46
C HIS A 154 -9.53 19.84 -1.53
N LEU A 155 -10.28 19.31 -0.56
CA LEU A 155 -11.73 19.49 -0.40
C LEU A 155 -12.08 20.73 0.43
N GLY A 156 -11.09 21.48 0.90
CA GLY A 156 -11.29 22.69 1.71
C GLY A 156 -11.50 22.44 3.20
N THR A 157 -11.18 21.24 3.71
CA THR A 157 -11.16 20.93 5.15
C THR A 157 -9.88 20.19 5.53
N THR A 158 -9.48 20.26 6.80
CA THR A 158 -8.37 19.46 7.37
C THR A 158 -8.86 18.26 8.17
N ASN A 159 -10.18 18.10 8.33
CA ASN A 159 -10.79 17.12 9.20
C ASN A 159 -11.60 16.11 8.39
N TRP A 160 -11.19 14.84 8.40
CA TRP A 160 -11.91 13.77 7.70
C TRP A 160 -13.36 13.60 8.15
N GLN A 161 -13.69 13.97 9.40
CA GLN A 161 -15.07 13.88 9.90
C GLN A 161 -16.01 14.94 9.29
N GLU A 162 -15.46 15.97 8.64
CA GLU A 162 -16.22 16.99 7.92
C GLU A 162 -16.41 16.65 6.44
N VAL A 163 -15.73 15.62 5.93
CA VAL A 163 -15.89 15.17 4.54
C VAL A 163 -17.21 14.42 4.41
N PRO A 164 -18.17 14.89 3.59
CA PRO A 164 -19.46 14.22 3.44
C PRO A 164 -19.32 12.83 2.80
N TYR A 165 -20.18 11.89 3.19
CA TYR A 165 -20.38 10.63 2.47
C TYR A 165 -20.71 10.90 1.00
N GLY A 166 -20.13 10.14 0.08
CA GLY A 166 -20.32 10.31 -1.36
C GLY A 166 -19.44 11.40 -1.97
N THR A 167 -18.44 11.90 -1.24
CA THR A 167 -17.48 12.87 -1.80
C THR A 167 -16.47 12.14 -2.68
N PRO A 168 -16.32 12.53 -3.96
CA PRO A 168 -15.37 11.87 -4.85
C PRO A 168 -13.93 12.25 -4.49
N LEU A 169 -13.06 11.25 -4.46
CA LEU A 169 -11.61 11.39 -4.33
C LEU A 169 -10.95 10.87 -5.61
N ARG A 170 -10.04 11.66 -6.19
CA ARG A 170 -9.38 11.33 -7.46
C ARG A 170 -7.89 11.07 -7.26
N ASN A 171 -7.39 10.02 -7.90
CA ASN A 171 -5.97 9.76 -8.08
C ASN A 171 -5.68 9.27 -9.51
N ASP A 172 -4.86 10.00 -10.25
CA ASP A 172 -4.53 9.69 -11.65
C ASP A 172 -3.39 8.66 -11.78
N GLY A 173 -2.72 8.32 -10.67
CA GLY A 173 -1.59 7.40 -10.63
C GLY A 173 -0.63 7.73 -9.49
N TYR A 174 0.63 7.33 -9.63
CA TYR A 174 1.67 7.56 -8.62
C TYR A 174 2.88 8.32 -9.16
N ALA A 175 2.83 8.80 -10.41
CA ALA A 175 3.98 9.46 -11.06
C ALA A 175 4.43 10.76 -10.38
N CYS A 176 3.57 11.41 -9.58
CA CYS A 176 3.93 12.57 -8.78
C CYS A 176 4.44 12.21 -7.36
N ALA A 177 4.46 10.92 -7.03
CA ALA A 177 5.16 10.39 -5.87
C ALA A 177 6.64 10.34 -6.24
N ASP A 178 7.31 11.48 -6.10
CA ASP A 178 8.75 11.59 -6.35
C ASP A 178 9.50 10.61 -5.44
N SER A 179 10.38 9.80 -6.04
CA SER A 179 11.25 8.79 -5.41
C SER A 179 12.38 9.43 -4.59
N SER A 180 12.13 10.59 -3.99
CA SER A 180 13.08 11.46 -3.30
C SER A 180 13.14 11.24 -1.78
N ALA A 181 12.58 10.12 -1.28
CA ALA A 181 12.96 9.64 0.03
C ALA A 181 14.49 9.47 0.04
N PRO A 182 15.21 10.06 1.01
CA PRO A 182 16.64 9.85 1.12
C PRO A 182 16.92 8.35 1.16
N PHE A 183 17.89 7.88 0.36
CA PHE A 183 18.41 6.52 0.43
C PHE A 183 18.62 6.11 1.89
N ASP A 184 17.81 5.19 2.38
CA ASP A 184 17.96 4.59 3.70
C ASP A 184 18.58 3.19 3.53
N PRO A 185 19.90 3.03 3.76
CA PRO A 185 20.60 1.77 3.59
C PRO A 185 20.18 0.68 4.60
N SER A 186 19.23 0.99 5.51
CA SER A 186 18.68 0.03 6.47
C SER A 186 17.34 -0.59 6.03
N GLN A 187 16.74 -0.10 4.93
CA GLN A 187 15.54 -0.73 4.37
C GLN A 187 15.96 -1.91 3.48
N PRO A 188 15.37 -3.10 3.68
CA PRO A 188 15.60 -4.23 2.80
C PRO A 188 14.81 -4.01 1.51
N ASP A 189 15.44 -3.40 0.52
CA ASP A 189 14.80 -3.15 -0.76
C ASP A 189 14.70 -4.47 -1.54
N SER A 190 13.50 -5.08 -1.57
CA SER A 190 13.21 -6.28 -2.38
C SER A 190 13.37 -6.06 -3.90
N ASN A 191 13.82 -4.90 -4.34
CA ASN A 191 14.10 -4.55 -5.73
C ASN A 191 15.49 -3.89 -5.93
N GLN A 192 16.40 -4.00 -4.95
CA GLN A 192 17.80 -3.64 -5.15
C GLN A 192 18.68 -4.89 -5.10
N ILE A 193 19.57 -4.98 -6.08
CA ILE A 193 20.62 -5.99 -6.13
C ILE A 193 21.94 -5.27 -5.86
N ASP A 194 22.60 -5.65 -4.77
CA ASP A 194 23.96 -5.24 -4.43
C ASP A 194 24.93 -6.44 -4.52
N GLN A 195 26.22 -6.20 -4.29
CA GLN A 195 27.22 -7.28 -4.30
C GLN A 195 27.04 -8.30 -3.15
N ASN A 196 26.24 -8.00 -2.12
CA ASN A 196 25.95 -8.91 -1.01
C ASN A 196 24.67 -9.72 -1.22
N THR A 197 23.94 -9.46 -2.30
CA THR A 197 22.69 -10.13 -2.62
C THR A 197 22.94 -11.62 -2.84
N PRO A 198 22.29 -12.53 -2.08
CA PRO A 198 22.56 -13.96 -2.17
C PRO A 198 22.41 -14.50 -3.59
N GLY A 199 23.46 -15.14 -4.11
CA GLY A 199 23.46 -15.75 -5.45
C GLY A 199 23.70 -14.79 -6.62
N PHE A 200 23.88 -13.49 -6.37
CA PHE A 200 24.22 -12.53 -7.42
C PHE A 200 25.71 -12.58 -7.81
N MET A 201 26.61 -12.59 -6.82
CA MET A 201 28.06 -12.69 -7.07
C MET A 201 28.55 -14.15 -7.07
N PRO A 202 29.65 -14.48 -7.78
CA PRO A 202 30.17 -15.85 -7.88
C PRO A 202 30.61 -16.46 -6.53
N ALA A 203 30.67 -17.79 -6.50
CA ALA A 203 31.23 -18.52 -5.35
C ALA A 203 32.70 -18.08 -5.09
N GLY A 204 32.94 -17.50 -3.92
CA GLY A 204 34.23 -16.93 -3.54
C GLY A 204 34.21 -15.41 -3.34
N TRP A 205 33.08 -14.75 -3.63
CA TRP A 205 32.87 -13.35 -3.26
C TRP A 205 32.89 -13.19 -1.73
N ILE A 206 33.67 -12.22 -1.24
CA ILE A 206 33.94 -12.02 0.19
C ILE A 206 33.13 -10.87 0.81
N GLY A 207 32.22 -10.26 0.03
CA GLY A 207 31.35 -9.15 0.44
C GLY A 207 31.73 -7.84 -0.25
N ALA A 208 30.78 -6.91 -0.31
CA ALA A 208 30.98 -5.57 -0.83
C ALA A 208 32.09 -4.82 -0.08
N GLU A 209 32.97 -4.12 -0.80
CA GLU A 209 34.04 -3.35 -0.20
C GLU A 209 33.56 -1.96 0.22
N SER A 210 34.02 -1.50 1.38
CA SER A 210 33.68 -0.16 1.85
C SER A 210 34.23 0.90 0.90
N GLY A 211 33.33 1.67 0.30
CA GLY A 211 33.68 2.78 -0.60
C GLY A 211 33.82 2.38 -2.07
N ASP A 212 33.62 1.10 -2.42
CA ASP A 212 33.31 0.76 -3.80
C ASP A 212 31.97 1.41 -4.17
N ARG A 213 31.84 1.79 -5.44
CA ARG A 213 30.66 2.50 -5.94
C ARG A 213 29.90 1.60 -6.89
N PHE A 214 29.67 0.35 -6.51
CA PHE A 214 28.89 -0.59 -7.30
C PHE A 214 27.53 0.02 -7.67
N GLY A 215 27.20 0.00 -8.97
CA GLY A 215 25.98 0.62 -9.50
C GLY A 215 26.08 2.11 -9.81
N SER A 216 27.22 2.76 -9.57
CA SER A 216 27.38 4.20 -9.91
C SER A 216 27.48 4.49 -11.41
N VAL A 217 27.71 3.45 -12.22
CA VAL A 217 27.62 3.49 -13.69
C VAL A 217 26.89 2.26 -14.18
N THR A 218 25.97 2.44 -15.12
CA THR A 218 25.19 1.37 -15.75
C THR A 218 25.10 1.57 -17.26
N ASP A 219 24.94 0.46 -17.99
CA ASP A 219 24.62 0.46 -19.42
C ASP A 219 23.70 -0.73 -19.74
N THR A 220 22.96 -0.66 -20.84
CA THR A 220 22.05 -1.74 -21.25
C THR A 220 22.22 -2.13 -22.72
N GLY A 221 22.10 -3.41 -23.01
CA GLY A 221 22.29 -3.96 -24.36
C GLY A 221 22.18 -5.47 -24.36
N ASP A 222 22.04 -6.08 -25.54
CA ASP A 222 22.14 -7.54 -25.70
C ASP A 222 23.62 -7.91 -25.84
N PHE A 223 24.27 -8.16 -24.70
CA PHE A 223 25.71 -8.40 -24.62
C PHE A 223 26.07 -9.87 -24.83
N ASP A 224 25.15 -10.81 -24.56
CA ASP A 224 25.39 -12.25 -24.76
C ASP A 224 24.79 -12.83 -26.06
N GLY A 225 23.95 -12.06 -26.75
CA GLY A 225 23.38 -12.40 -28.05
C GLY A 225 22.17 -13.32 -28.00
N ASP A 226 21.50 -13.43 -26.84
CA ASP A 226 20.31 -14.27 -26.67
C ASP A 226 19.00 -13.59 -27.13
N GLY A 227 19.08 -12.32 -27.54
CA GLY A 227 17.95 -11.52 -27.99
C GLY A 227 17.14 -10.84 -26.87
N ARG A 228 17.65 -10.86 -25.63
CA ARG A 228 17.12 -10.11 -24.48
C ARG A 228 18.04 -8.93 -24.17
N MET A 229 17.52 -7.98 -23.41
CA MET A 229 18.29 -6.82 -22.95
C MET A 229 18.96 -7.17 -21.63
N ASP A 230 20.28 -7.03 -21.58
CA ASP A 230 21.10 -7.19 -20.40
C ASP A 230 21.37 -5.85 -19.72
N LEU A 231 21.78 -5.93 -18.45
CA LEU A 231 22.25 -4.80 -17.66
C LEU A 231 23.73 -5.00 -17.32
N LEU A 232 24.55 -4.01 -17.65
CA LEU A 232 25.93 -3.90 -17.19
C LEU A 232 25.98 -2.96 -15.99
N VAL A 233 26.67 -3.39 -14.93
CA VAL A 233 26.81 -2.64 -13.67
C VAL A 233 28.29 -2.50 -13.33
N GLY A 234 28.78 -1.27 -13.14
CA GLY A 234 30.17 -1.00 -12.80
C GLY A 234 30.39 -0.58 -11.35
N ALA A 235 31.62 -0.77 -10.85
CA ALA A 235 32.11 -0.30 -9.56
C ALA A 235 33.49 0.39 -9.75
N PRO A 236 33.53 1.74 -9.84
CA PRO A 236 34.77 2.52 -9.97
C PRO A 236 35.49 2.78 -8.63
#